data_AF-A0A086ZHI0-F1
#
_entry.id   AF-A0A086ZHI0-F1
#
_cell.length_a   1.000
_cell.length_b   1.000
_cell.length_c   1.000
_cell.angle_alpha   90.00
_cell.angle_beta   90.00
_cell.angle_gamma   90.00
#
_symmetry.space_group_name_H-M   'P 1'
#
loop_
_entity.id
_entity.type
_entity.pdbx_description
1 polymer ?
#
loop_
_entity_poly.entity_id
_entity_poly.type
_entity_poly.pdbx_seq_one_letter_code
_entity_poly.pdbx_strand_id
1 'polypeptide(L)'
;MNAKATQRSVGDVEEKGVGRNHGGISKKPVVLAVSLYVLLLILLGVSLLFDGRVGLTLLALAADFMVIFAAGYWPVPGMAFERVIGVIGAAVLVGDMQFLMLGQLPQTDASGRRIAVLSHSGDFGQVPSSVLLEICTRWAMSVMVVFVAFVILGFGRQMLRRKRTNMVRSLAHGLLVAVTMVGASGWLFALVLVRYFGGHLHGAATGPLARFGEWVTIAVVVLALLMMAGLLVAMTRWWRDLNASDVVANDGHEGTVWRRRGGWIGVGLTVPMLSGFVIYLAVAALVLLVG
;
A
#
# COMPACT_ATOMS: atom_id res chain seq x y z
N MET A 1 -59.91 -22.20 -33.50
CA MET A 1 -59.65 -20.81 -33.04
C MET A 1 -59.69 -20.87 -31.52
N ASN A 2 -58.67 -20.64 -30.70
CA ASN A 2 -57.53 -19.74 -30.74
C ASN A 2 -56.36 -20.35 -29.93
N ALA A 3 -55.32 -20.86 -30.61
CA ALA A 3 -54.05 -21.25 -29.99
C ALA A 3 -52.94 -20.21 -30.20
N LYS A 4 -53.28 -19.04 -30.76
CA LYS A 4 -52.32 -18.03 -31.25
C LYS A 4 -52.16 -16.81 -30.33
N ALA A 5 -52.90 -16.74 -29.23
CA ALA A 5 -52.91 -15.57 -28.35
C ALA A 5 -51.98 -15.68 -27.13
N THR A 6 -51.66 -16.90 -26.67
CA THR A 6 -50.87 -17.10 -25.43
C THR A 6 -49.35 -17.14 -25.67
N GLN A 7 -48.91 -17.36 -26.91
CA GLN A 7 -47.48 -17.37 -27.25
C GLN A 7 -46.87 -15.97 -27.40
N ARG A 8 -47.70 -14.93 -27.53
CA ARG A 8 -47.22 -13.55 -27.73
C ARG A 8 -46.82 -12.83 -26.43
N SER A 9 -47.19 -13.34 -25.25
CA SER A 9 -46.83 -12.69 -23.98
C SER A 9 -45.61 -13.30 -23.28
N VAL A 10 -45.09 -14.44 -23.77
CA VAL A 10 -43.90 -15.08 -23.18
C VAL A 10 -42.62 -14.59 -23.88
N GLY A 11 -42.66 -14.34 -25.20
CA GLY A 11 -41.52 -13.77 -25.93
C GLY A 11 -41.27 -12.28 -25.60
N ASP A 12 -42.32 -11.51 -25.34
CA ASP A 12 -42.19 -10.06 -25.07
C ASP A 12 -41.71 -9.73 -23.65
N VAL A 13 -41.74 -10.70 -22.72
CA VAL A 13 -41.21 -10.54 -21.35
C VAL A 13 -39.72 -10.91 -21.30
N GLU A 14 -39.26 -11.85 -22.13
CA GLU A 14 -37.83 -12.20 -22.22
C GLU A 14 -37.01 -11.12 -22.95
N GLU A 15 -37.55 -10.45 -23.98
CA GLU A 15 -36.79 -9.41 -24.70
C GLU A 15 -36.72 -8.05 -24.00
N LYS A 16 -37.64 -7.73 -23.08
CA LYS A 16 -37.62 -6.44 -22.37
C LYS A 16 -36.79 -6.44 -21.08
N GLY A 17 -36.22 -7.58 -20.69
CA GLY A 17 -35.35 -7.71 -19.51
C GLY A 17 -33.85 -7.51 -19.78
N VAL A 18 -33.40 -7.66 -21.03
CA VAL A 18 -31.97 -7.76 -21.39
C VAL A 18 -31.37 -6.41 -21.81
N GLY A 19 -32.09 -5.30 -21.61
CA GLY A 19 -31.63 -3.93 -21.92
C GLY A 19 -31.30 -3.07 -20.70
N ARG A 20 -31.30 -3.63 -19.48
CA ARG A 20 -31.09 -2.83 -18.26
C ARG A 20 -29.58 -2.65 -18.01
N ASN A 21 -29.05 -1.54 -18.53
CA ASN A 21 -27.86 -0.81 -18.07
C ASN A 21 -26.92 -1.63 -17.18
N HIS A 22 -26.16 -2.55 -17.78
CA HIS A 22 -25.08 -3.21 -17.06
C HIS A 22 -23.94 -2.23 -16.84
N GLY A 23 -23.92 -1.68 -15.62
CA GLY A 23 -22.68 -1.49 -14.88
C GLY A 23 -21.85 -0.29 -15.30
N GLY A 24 -22.36 0.92 -15.06
CA GLY A 24 -21.46 2.02 -14.73
C GLY A 24 -20.67 1.63 -13.47
N ILE A 25 -19.44 1.15 -13.63
CA ILE A 25 -18.54 0.84 -12.52
C ILE A 25 -18.48 2.08 -11.64
N SER A 26 -18.86 1.94 -10.37
CA SER A 26 -18.69 3.02 -9.39
C SER A 26 -17.23 3.43 -9.40
N LYS A 27 -16.93 4.63 -9.91
CA LYS A 27 -15.58 5.19 -9.99
C LYS A 27 -15.04 5.61 -8.61
N LYS A 28 -15.85 5.53 -7.56
CA LYS A 28 -15.55 5.98 -6.19
C LYS A 28 -14.22 5.47 -5.61
N PRO A 29 -13.88 4.17 -5.64
CA PRO A 29 -12.61 3.70 -5.07
C PRO A 29 -11.40 4.16 -5.88
N VAL A 30 -11.54 4.34 -7.19
CA VAL A 30 -10.48 4.86 -8.06
C VAL A 30 -10.25 6.34 -7.77
N VAL A 31 -11.33 7.12 -7.69
CA VAL A 31 -11.26 8.54 -7.33
C VAL A 31 -10.63 8.71 -5.94
N LEU A 32 -11.00 7.85 -4.97
CA LEU A 32 -10.37 7.85 -3.66
C LEU A 32 -8.87 7.56 -3.74
N ALA A 33 -8.48 6.46 -4.40
CA ALA A 33 -7.08 6.07 -4.53
C ALA A 33 -6.23 7.18 -5.16
N VAL A 34 -6.72 7.76 -6.27
CA VAL A 34 -6.05 8.89 -6.93
C VAL A 34 -5.98 10.12 -6.03
N SER A 35 -7.07 10.46 -5.32
CA SER A 35 -7.05 11.60 -4.39
C SER A 35 -6.07 11.40 -3.23
N LEU A 36 -5.91 10.16 -2.75
CA LEU A 36 -4.95 9.81 -1.72
C LEU A 36 -3.51 9.90 -2.24
N TYR A 37 -3.25 9.48 -3.48
CA TYR A 37 -1.94 9.70 -4.11
C TYR A 37 -1.61 11.17 -4.24
N VAL A 38 -2.56 11.99 -4.71
CA VAL A 38 -2.38 13.44 -4.80
C VAL A 38 -2.10 14.04 -3.41
N LEU A 39 -2.86 13.63 -2.39
CA LEU A 39 -2.64 14.08 -1.02
C LEU A 39 -1.26 13.67 -0.49
N LEU A 40 -0.82 12.44 -0.75
CA LEU A 40 0.51 11.96 -0.37
C LEU A 40 1.63 12.73 -1.07
N LEU A 41 1.46 13.05 -2.36
CA LEU A 41 2.42 13.87 -3.09
C LEU A 41 2.46 15.31 -2.57
N ILE A 42 1.32 15.90 -2.22
CA ILE A 42 1.27 17.22 -1.57
C ILE A 42 1.96 17.16 -0.22
N LEU A 43 1.66 16.17 0.62
CA LEU A 43 2.30 15.98 1.92
C LEU A 43 3.80 15.74 1.80
N LEU A 44 4.23 14.99 0.79
CA LEU A 44 5.64 14.82 0.48
C LEU A 44 6.28 16.14 0.08
N GLY A 45 5.65 16.92 -0.80
CA GLY A 45 6.10 18.26 -1.18
C GLY A 45 6.24 19.20 0.02
N VAL A 46 5.22 19.23 0.89
CA VAL A 46 5.24 20.00 2.15
C VAL A 46 6.36 19.50 3.07
N SER A 47 6.55 18.18 3.18
CA SER A 47 7.61 17.57 4.00
C SER A 47 9.02 17.92 3.53
N LEU A 48 9.20 18.26 2.25
CA LEU A 48 10.48 18.73 1.70
C LEU A 48 10.78 20.18 2.08
N LEU A 49 9.77 20.98 2.45
CA LEU A 49 9.96 22.38 2.88
C LEU A 49 10.47 22.49 4.33
N PHE A 50 10.34 21.42 5.11
CA PHE A 50 10.78 21.38 6.49
C PHE A 50 12.09 20.60 6.67
N ASP A 51 12.68 20.74 7.85
CA ASP A 51 13.77 19.87 8.31
C ASP A 51 13.38 18.40 8.17
N GLY A 52 14.36 17.55 7.82
CA GLY A 52 14.09 16.14 7.54
C GLY A 52 13.42 15.39 8.69
N ARG A 53 13.59 15.84 9.94
CA ARG A 53 12.86 15.31 11.10
C ARG A 53 11.36 15.62 11.05
N VAL A 54 11.02 16.89 10.84
CA VAL A 54 9.62 17.34 10.78
C VAL A 54 8.93 16.72 9.56
N GLY A 55 9.60 16.72 8.40
CA GLY A 55 9.11 16.07 7.19
C GLY A 55 8.83 14.57 7.39
N LEU A 56 9.74 13.85 8.06
CA LEU A 56 9.53 12.44 8.38
C LEU A 56 8.34 12.22 9.32
N THR A 57 8.19 13.07 10.35
CA THR A 57 7.05 12.97 11.27
C THR A 57 5.71 13.23 10.57
N LEU A 58 5.65 14.16 9.62
CA LEU A 58 4.45 14.43 8.83
C LEU A 58 4.04 13.22 7.99
N LEU A 59 4.99 12.58 7.32
CA LEU A 59 4.73 11.36 6.54
C LEU A 59 4.35 10.17 7.44
N ALA A 60 4.92 10.07 8.63
CA ALA A 60 4.56 9.03 9.60
C ALA A 60 3.12 9.18 10.06
N LEU A 61 2.71 10.40 10.43
CA LEU A 61 1.33 10.69 10.79
C LEU A 61 0.36 10.39 9.64
N ALA A 62 0.75 10.67 8.40
CA ALA A 62 -0.05 10.32 7.23
C ALA A 62 -0.20 8.80 7.07
N ALA A 63 0.89 8.04 7.24
CA ALA A 63 0.86 6.57 7.20
C ALA A 63 -0.02 5.99 8.31
N ASP A 64 0.11 6.49 9.54
CA ASP A 64 -0.71 6.08 10.68
C ASP A 64 -2.19 6.40 10.44
N PHE A 65 -2.50 7.58 9.89
CA PHE A 65 -3.85 7.96 9.53
C PHE A 65 -4.45 7.01 8.49
N MET A 66 -3.68 6.63 7.47
CA MET A 66 -4.13 5.63 6.48
C MET A 66 -4.40 4.27 7.12
N VAL A 67 -3.54 3.83 8.04
CA VAL A 67 -3.69 2.57 8.77
C VAL A 67 -4.96 2.58 9.64
N ILE A 68 -5.21 3.67 10.37
CA ILE A 68 -6.40 3.84 11.21
C ILE A 68 -7.67 3.82 10.34
N PHE A 69 -7.67 4.56 9.22
CA PHE A 69 -8.81 4.56 8.29
C PHE A 69 -9.03 3.19 7.65
N ALA A 70 -7.96 2.49 7.25
CA ALA A 70 -8.06 1.14 6.71
C ALA A 70 -8.63 0.16 7.75
N ALA A 71 -8.23 0.28 9.02
CA ALA A 71 -8.74 -0.56 10.10
C ALA A 71 -10.23 -0.33 10.37
N GLY A 72 -10.70 0.92 10.30
CA GLY A 72 -12.11 1.27 10.48
C GLY A 72 -13.00 0.83 9.30
N TYR A 73 -12.57 1.12 8.07
CA TYR A 73 -13.39 1.00 6.86
C TYR A 73 -13.15 -0.25 6.02
N TRP A 74 -12.39 -1.24 6.52
CA TRP A 74 -12.14 -2.46 5.75
C TRP A 74 -13.44 -3.23 5.43
N PRO A 75 -13.67 -3.63 4.16
CA PRO A 75 -14.93 -4.20 3.66
C PRO A 75 -15.37 -5.52 4.30
N VAL A 76 -14.46 -6.26 4.93
CA VAL A 76 -14.73 -7.63 5.38
C VAL A 76 -15.05 -7.68 6.88
N PRO A 77 -16.31 -7.98 7.27
CA PRO A 77 -16.70 -8.14 8.67
C PRO A 77 -16.10 -9.41 9.29
N GLY A 78 -15.82 -9.40 10.60
CA GLY A 78 -15.35 -10.57 11.37
C GLY A 78 -13.84 -10.74 11.52
N MET A 79 -13.04 -9.75 11.09
CA MET A 79 -11.57 -9.77 11.16
C MET A 79 -11.00 -8.73 12.14
N ALA A 80 -11.69 -8.47 13.26
CA ALA A 80 -11.25 -7.45 14.23
C ALA A 80 -9.84 -7.73 14.78
N PHE A 81 -9.52 -9.00 15.02
CA PHE A 81 -8.21 -9.42 15.53
C PHE A 81 -7.10 -9.20 14.50
N GLU A 82 -7.34 -9.58 13.24
CA GLU A 82 -6.39 -9.45 12.15
C GLU A 82 -6.13 -7.97 11.80
N ARG A 83 -7.15 -7.11 11.95
CA ARG A 83 -6.99 -5.64 11.86
C ARG A 83 -6.10 -5.10 12.97
N VAL A 84 -6.33 -5.48 14.22
CA VAL A 84 -5.51 -5.04 15.37
C VAL A 84 -4.05 -5.44 15.16
N ILE A 85 -3.80 -6.68 14.71
CA ILE A 85 -2.46 -7.16 14.39
C ILE A 85 -1.83 -6.33 13.27
N GLY A 86 -2.58 -6.05 12.20
CA GLY A 86 -2.11 -5.21 11.10
C GLY A 86 -1.75 -3.79 11.55
N VAL A 87 -2.57 -3.18 12.40
CA VAL A 87 -2.32 -1.85 12.98
C VAL A 87 -1.06 -1.86 13.84
N ILE A 88 -0.91 -2.85 14.73
CA ILE A 88 0.29 -2.98 15.58
C ILE A 88 1.53 -3.18 14.70
N GLY A 89 1.48 -4.05 13.70
CA GLY A 89 2.61 -4.28 12.79
C GLY A 89 3.01 -3.03 12.01
N ALA A 90 2.03 -2.26 11.53
CA ALA A 90 2.30 -1.00 10.85
C ALA A 90 2.90 0.05 11.79
N ALA A 91 2.35 0.20 13.00
CA ALA A 91 2.87 1.14 14.00
C ALA A 91 4.31 0.80 14.43
N VAL A 92 4.62 -0.49 14.59
CA VAL A 92 5.98 -0.97 14.87
C VAL A 92 6.94 -0.58 13.74
N LEU A 93 6.54 -0.72 12.48
CA LEU A 93 7.40 -0.40 11.32
C LEU A 93 7.55 1.10 11.07
N VAL A 94 6.50 1.88 11.31
CA VAL A 94 6.57 3.34 11.30
C VAL A 94 7.53 3.82 12.40
N GLY A 95 7.39 3.28 13.61
CA GLY A 95 8.28 3.55 14.72
C GLY A 95 9.72 3.17 14.42
N ASP A 96 9.97 1.93 13.99
CA ASP A 96 11.31 1.42 13.64
C ASP A 96 11.99 2.35 12.63
N MET A 97 11.30 2.73 11.55
CA MET A 97 11.82 3.67 10.57
C MET A 97 12.16 5.05 11.15
N GLN A 98 11.32 5.59 12.05
CA GLN A 98 11.62 6.85 12.74
C GLN A 98 12.87 6.72 13.64
N PHE A 99 12.96 5.64 14.42
CA PHE A 99 14.10 5.38 15.30
C PHE A 99 15.41 5.18 14.52
N LEU A 100 15.36 4.47 13.39
CA LEU A 100 16.49 4.28 12.47
C LEU A 100 16.95 5.62 11.89
N MET A 101 16.03 6.42 11.34
CA MET A 101 16.34 7.69 10.68
C MET A 101 16.82 8.79 11.64
N LEU A 102 16.29 8.82 12.87
CA LEU A 102 16.72 9.76 13.90
C LEU A 102 18.04 9.39 14.56
N GLY A 103 18.66 8.26 14.17
CA GLY A 103 19.93 7.78 14.74
C GLY A 103 19.81 7.31 16.19
N GLN A 104 18.59 7.01 16.65
CA GLN A 104 18.33 6.53 18.00
C GLN A 104 18.63 5.04 18.14
N LEU A 105 18.56 4.29 17.03
CA LEU A 105 19.11 2.94 16.93
C LEU A 105 20.57 3.01 16.47
N PRO A 106 21.47 2.16 17.01
CA PRO A 106 22.88 2.17 16.63
C PRO A 106 23.02 1.84 15.13
N GLN A 107 23.33 2.83 14.30
CA GLN A 107 23.87 2.64 12.95
C GLN A 107 25.38 2.77 13.07
N THR A 108 26.16 1.89 12.44
CA THR A 108 27.63 1.98 12.50
C THR A 108 28.16 2.10 11.09
N ASP A 109 28.95 3.14 10.82
CA ASP A 109 29.68 3.21 9.57
C ASP A 109 30.77 2.13 9.48
N ALA A 110 31.44 2.04 8.34
CA ALA A 110 32.57 1.13 8.13
C ALA A 110 33.73 1.36 9.12
N SER A 111 33.75 2.47 9.85
CA SER A 111 34.72 2.81 10.91
C SER A 111 34.19 2.57 12.33
N GLY A 112 32.97 2.06 12.49
CA GLY A 112 32.33 1.78 13.77
C GLY A 112 31.69 3.00 14.47
N ARG A 113 31.60 4.15 13.80
CA ARG A 113 31.03 5.39 14.37
C ARG A 113 29.51 5.42 14.23
N ARG A 114 28.83 5.90 15.28
CA ARG A 114 27.38 6.12 15.26
C ARG A 114 27.01 7.31 14.37
N ILE A 115 26.21 7.08 13.33
CA ILE A 115 25.72 8.13 12.44
C ILE A 115 24.22 8.31 12.63
N ALA A 116 23.80 9.55 12.94
CA ALA A 116 22.41 9.97 12.81
C ALA A 116 22.20 10.45 11.37
N VAL A 117 21.38 9.73 10.61
CA VAL A 117 21.11 10.04 9.20
C VAL A 117 20.37 11.38 9.06
N LEU A 118 19.48 11.69 10.01
CA LEU A 118 18.89 13.02 10.19
C LEU A 118 19.59 13.79 11.32
N SER A 119 20.89 14.04 11.16
CA SER A 119 21.56 15.15 11.84
C SER A 119 21.09 16.49 11.26
N HIS A 120 21.31 17.59 11.98
CA HIS A 120 20.72 18.94 11.82
C HIS A 120 20.70 19.56 10.39
N SER A 121 21.32 18.96 9.38
CA SER A 121 21.46 19.50 8.02
C SER A 121 20.50 18.92 6.97
N GLY A 122 19.71 17.88 7.24
CA GLY A 122 18.63 17.43 6.33
C GLY A 122 19.05 16.90 4.94
N ASP A 123 20.35 16.84 4.61
CA ASP A 123 20.83 16.41 3.31
C ASP A 123 21.10 14.90 3.26
N PHE A 124 20.10 14.13 2.84
CA PHE A 124 20.26 12.70 2.51
C PHE A 124 21.22 12.47 1.33
N GLY A 125 21.48 13.50 0.51
CA GLY A 125 22.42 13.42 -0.61
C GLY A 125 23.89 13.23 -0.20
N GLN A 126 24.22 13.47 1.07
CA GLN A 126 25.57 13.24 1.62
C GLN A 126 25.66 12.01 2.52
N VAL A 127 24.56 11.26 2.66
CA VAL A 127 24.55 10.04 3.48
C VAL A 127 25.24 8.93 2.68
N PRO A 128 26.23 8.22 3.26
CA PRO A 128 26.87 7.10 2.58
C PRO A 128 25.86 6.04 2.16
N SER A 129 26.00 5.50 0.95
CA SER A 129 25.16 4.42 0.41
C SER A 129 25.12 3.20 1.32
N SER A 130 26.22 2.88 1.99
CA SER A 130 26.31 1.81 2.99
C SER A 130 25.35 1.99 4.17
N VAL A 131 25.15 3.22 4.64
CA VAL A 131 24.21 3.53 5.74
C VAL A 131 22.76 3.43 5.26
N LEU A 132 22.48 3.89 4.03
CA LEU A 132 21.15 3.75 3.44
C LEU A 132 20.79 2.26 3.22
N LEU A 133 21.76 1.45 2.80
CA LEU A 133 21.57 0.01 2.65
C LEU A 133 21.33 -0.67 4.01
N GLU A 134 22.03 -0.26 5.07
CA GLU A 134 21.80 -0.74 6.42
C GLU A 134 20.36 -0.42 6.89
N ILE A 135 19.87 0.79 6.61
CA ILE A 135 18.48 1.17 6.92
C ILE A 135 17.48 0.30 6.14
N CYS A 136 17.68 0.13 4.83
CA CYS A 136 16.81 -0.68 3.99
C CYS A 136 16.76 -2.14 4.48
N THR A 137 17.93 -2.72 4.79
CA THR A 137 18.02 -4.11 5.27
C THR A 137 17.39 -4.28 6.64
N ARG A 138 17.60 -3.36 7.59
CA ARG A 138 16.97 -3.40 8.91
C ARG A 138 15.46 -3.31 8.81
N TRP A 139 14.93 -2.36 8.04
CA TRP A 139 13.50 -2.25 7.84
C TRP A 139 12.91 -3.51 7.18
N ALA A 140 13.59 -4.09 6.19
CA ALA A 140 13.17 -5.35 5.56
C ALA A 140 13.16 -6.53 6.53
N MET A 141 14.15 -6.61 7.44
CA MET A 141 14.17 -7.60 8.51
C MET A 141 13.00 -7.41 9.47
N SER A 142 12.68 -6.16 9.84
CA SER A 142 11.50 -5.84 10.64
C SER A 142 10.21 -6.27 9.94
N VAL A 143 10.06 -6.00 8.63
CA VAL A 143 8.90 -6.47 7.84
C VAL A 143 8.81 -8.00 7.85
N MET A 144 9.94 -8.70 7.67
CA MET A 144 9.99 -10.16 7.71
C MET A 144 9.51 -10.70 9.06
N VAL A 145 10.00 -10.15 10.18
CA VAL A 145 9.58 -10.55 11.52
C VAL A 145 8.09 -10.32 11.74
N VAL A 146 7.57 -9.16 11.30
CA VAL A 146 6.13 -8.85 11.38
C VAL A 146 5.30 -9.82 10.54
N PHE A 147 5.75 -10.19 9.34
CA PHE A 147 5.05 -11.15 8.49
C PHE A 147 5.04 -12.56 9.08
N VAL A 148 6.16 -13.01 9.64
CA VAL A 148 6.22 -14.28 10.38
C VAL A 148 5.25 -14.26 11.54
N ALA A 149 5.18 -13.16 12.30
CA ALA A 149 4.20 -13.00 13.37
C ALA A 149 2.75 -13.06 12.86
N PHE A 150 2.43 -12.43 11.72
CA PHE A 150 1.09 -12.49 11.11
C PHE A 150 0.70 -13.92 10.74
N VAL A 151 1.63 -14.68 10.18
CA VAL A 151 1.42 -16.09 9.82
C VAL A 151 1.17 -16.93 11.07
N ILE A 152 2.04 -16.82 12.08
CA ILE A 152 1.91 -17.58 13.34
C ILE A 152 0.60 -17.25 14.04
N LEU A 153 0.26 -15.97 14.21
CA LEU A 153 -0.97 -15.53 14.88
C LEU A 153 -2.21 -15.92 14.08
N GLY A 154 -2.14 -15.85 12.75
CA GLY A 154 -3.20 -16.28 11.84
C GLY A 154 -3.49 -17.78 11.97
N PHE A 155 -2.45 -18.62 11.88
CA PHE A 155 -2.60 -20.07 12.04
C PHE A 155 -3.00 -20.48 13.46
N GLY A 156 -2.38 -19.88 14.49
CA GLY A 156 -2.70 -20.16 15.88
C GLY A 156 -4.18 -19.92 16.16
N ARG A 157 -4.71 -18.76 15.77
CA ARG A 157 -6.15 -18.45 15.91
C ARG A 157 -7.04 -19.43 15.14
N GLN A 158 -6.63 -19.91 13.98
CA GLN A 158 -7.39 -20.89 13.22
C GLN A 158 -7.40 -22.26 13.89
N MET A 159 -6.29 -22.67 14.51
CA MET A 159 -6.22 -23.90 15.30
C MET A 159 -7.13 -23.86 16.55
N LEU A 160 -7.35 -22.68 17.14
CA LEU A 160 -8.27 -22.50 18.27
C LEU A 160 -9.76 -22.52 17.90
N ARG A 161 -10.13 -22.49 16.61
CA ARG A 161 -11.56 -22.49 16.18
C ARG A 161 -12.10 -23.93 16.04
N ARG A 162 -13.26 -24.19 16.67
CA ARG A 162 -13.92 -25.51 16.69
C ARG A 162 -14.66 -25.91 15.40
N LYS A 163 -15.00 -24.98 14.48
CA LYS A 163 -15.65 -25.30 13.18
C LYS A 163 -14.72 -24.93 12.01
N ARG A 164 -14.22 -25.95 11.29
CA ARG A 164 -13.18 -25.84 10.25
C ARG A 164 -13.77 -25.78 8.83
N THR A 165 -14.49 -24.72 8.49
CA THR A 165 -14.88 -24.47 7.10
C THR A 165 -14.47 -23.05 6.70
N ASN A 166 -13.92 -22.91 5.49
CA ASN A 166 -13.40 -21.65 4.90
C ASN A 166 -12.13 -21.04 5.52
N MET A 167 -11.23 -21.87 6.05
CA MET A 167 -9.97 -21.45 6.69
C MET A 167 -9.04 -20.65 5.76
N VAL A 168 -8.79 -21.16 4.55
CA VAL A 168 -7.86 -20.54 3.60
C VAL A 168 -8.35 -19.17 3.15
N ARG A 169 -9.65 -19.04 2.84
CA ARG A 169 -10.24 -17.78 2.39
C ARG A 169 -10.22 -16.71 3.48
N SER A 170 -10.46 -17.07 4.75
CA SER A 170 -10.39 -16.10 5.85
C SER A 170 -8.94 -15.69 6.14
N LEU A 171 -7.99 -16.62 6.05
CA LEU A 171 -6.57 -16.33 6.25
C LEU A 171 -6.06 -15.36 5.19
N ALA A 172 -6.37 -15.62 3.92
CA ALA A 172 -5.94 -14.78 2.81
C ALA A 172 -6.46 -13.33 2.94
N HIS A 173 -7.72 -13.16 3.34
CA HIS A 173 -8.27 -11.83 3.57
C HIS A 173 -7.63 -11.13 4.77
N GLY A 174 -7.40 -11.84 5.88
CA GLY A 174 -6.75 -11.28 7.06
C GLY A 174 -5.30 -10.87 6.79
N LEU A 175 -4.56 -11.73 6.10
CA LEU A 175 -3.18 -11.46 5.67
C LEU A 175 -3.13 -10.27 4.72
N LEU A 176 -4.05 -10.17 3.75
CA LEU A 176 -4.10 -9.04 2.82
C LEU A 176 -4.31 -7.71 3.56
N VAL A 177 -5.20 -7.67 4.57
CA VAL A 177 -5.40 -6.48 5.41
C VAL A 177 -4.10 -6.09 6.10
N ALA A 178 -3.46 -7.05 6.75
CA ALA A 178 -2.28 -6.82 7.55
C ALA A 178 -1.08 -6.39 6.69
N VAL A 179 -0.87 -7.03 5.54
CA VAL A 179 0.15 -6.67 4.54
C VAL A 179 -0.11 -5.27 3.97
N THR A 180 -1.37 -4.94 3.67
CA THR A 180 -1.74 -3.60 3.20
C THR A 180 -1.40 -2.55 4.25
N MET A 181 -1.74 -2.79 5.52
CA MET A 181 -1.41 -1.89 6.63
C MET A 181 0.09 -1.68 6.79
N VAL A 182 0.87 -2.76 6.73
CA VAL A 182 2.33 -2.70 6.79
C VAL A 182 2.91 -1.91 5.62
N GLY A 183 2.36 -2.08 4.41
CA GLY A 183 2.81 -1.35 3.22
C GLY A 183 2.79 0.17 3.39
N ALA A 184 1.86 0.72 4.17
CA ALA A 184 1.77 2.16 4.42
C ALA A 184 3.05 2.74 5.03
N SER A 185 3.75 1.98 5.88
CA SER A 185 5.02 2.41 6.48
C SER A 185 6.12 2.64 5.44
N GLY A 186 6.04 1.99 4.27
CA GLY A 186 6.98 2.17 3.18
C GLY A 186 6.96 3.58 2.56
N TRP A 187 5.90 4.37 2.78
CA TRP A 187 5.85 5.77 2.33
C TRP A 187 6.87 6.68 3.02
N LEU A 188 7.41 6.26 4.17
CA LEU A 188 8.49 7.00 4.84
C LEU A 188 9.77 7.04 3.99
N PHE A 189 9.97 6.03 3.13
CA PHE A 189 11.06 6.01 2.15
C PHE A 189 10.85 7.01 1.01
N ALA A 190 9.67 7.61 0.84
CA ALA A 190 9.43 8.59 -0.22
C ALA A 190 10.30 9.85 -0.03
N LEU A 191 10.52 10.26 1.23
CA LEU A 191 11.40 11.37 1.55
C LEU A 191 12.85 11.06 1.13
N VAL A 192 13.31 9.84 1.46
CA VAL A 192 14.64 9.35 1.07
C VAL A 192 14.76 9.30 -0.45
N LEU A 193 13.75 8.74 -1.13
CA LEU A 193 13.71 8.61 -2.58
C LEU A 193 13.89 9.96 -3.27
N VAL A 194 13.10 10.98 -2.88
CA VAL A 194 13.16 12.30 -3.52
C VAL A 194 14.49 13.01 -3.23
N ARG A 195 14.99 12.96 -1.99
CA ARG A 195 16.25 13.63 -1.65
C ARG A 195 17.46 12.94 -2.30
N TYR A 196 17.47 11.60 -2.34
CA TYR A 196 18.52 10.81 -2.99
C TYR A 196 18.50 10.99 -4.52
N PHE A 197 17.31 10.95 -5.12
CA PHE A 197 17.10 11.22 -6.56
C PHE A 197 17.54 12.64 -6.94
N GLY A 198 17.16 13.64 -6.14
CA GLY A 198 17.55 15.03 -6.35
C GLY A 198 19.07 15.23 -6.34
N GLY A 199 19.79 14.58 -5.41
CA GLY A 199 21.25 14.64 -5.34
C GLY A 199 21.95 14.06 -6.58
N HIS A 200 21.41 12.98 -7.15
CA HIS A 200 22.01 12.32 -8.33
C HIS A 200 21.75 13.08 -9.64
N LEU A 201 20.64 13.81 -9.76
CA LEU A 201 20.31 14.60 -10.95
C LEU A 201 20.97 15.98 -10.99
N HIS A 202 21.25 16.58 -9.84
CA HIS A 202 21.88 17.91 -9.75
C HIS A 202 23.41 17.83 -9.59
N GLY A 203 23.96 16.62 -9.46
CA GLY A 203 25.40 16.41 -9.44
C GLY A 203 26.00 16.75 -10.80
N ALA A 204 26.84 17.77 -10.87
CA ALA A 204 27.54 18.23 -12.09
C ALA A 204 28.64 17.26 -12.55
N ALA A 205 28.36 15.95 -12.58
CA ALA A 205 29.33 14.93 -12.90
C ALA A 205 29.37 14.68 -14.41
N THR A 206 30.46 15.09 -15.06
CA THR A 206 30.61 15.08 -16.53
C THR A 206 31.14 13.75 -17.10
N GLY A 207 31.26 12.72 -16.28
CA GLY A 207 31.84 11.41 -16.65
C GLY A 207 30.84 10.39 -17.22
N PRO A 208 31.29 9.43 -18.05
CA PRO A 208 30.42 8.36 -18.58
C PRO A 208 29.74 7.52 -17.49
N LEU A 209 30.44 7.24 -16.39
CA LEU A 209 29.89 6.50 -15.24
C LEU A 209 28.79 7.29 -14.51
N ALA A 210 28.91 8.61 -14.44
CA ALA A 210 27.88 9.46 -13.83
C ALA A 210 26.60 9.48 -14.69
N ARG A 211 26.74 9.62 -16.01
CA ARG A 211 25.62 9.51 -16.94
C ARG A 211 24.92 8.16 -16.84
N PHE A 212 25.68 7.07 -16.69
CA PHE A 212 25.09 5.75 -16.47
C PHE A 212 24.23 5.71 -15.18
N GLY A 213 24.74 6.26 -14.08
CA GLY A 213 24.00 6.38 -12.82
C GLY A 213 22.71 7.20 -12.95
N GLU A 214 22.72 8.29 -13.73
CA GLU A 214 21.51 9.09 -14.04
C GLU A 214 20.46 8.25 -14.78
N TRP A 215 20.86 7.53 -15.83
CA TRP A 215 19.94 6.68 -16.60
C TRP A 215 19.33 5.57 -15.75
N VAL A 216 20.15 4.90 -14.92
CA VAL A 216 19.67 3.89 -13.97
C VAL A 216 18.68 4.51 -12.99
N THR A 217 18.97 5.69 -12.49
CA THR A 217 18.11 6.42 -11.55
C THR A 217 16.75 6.73 -12.16
N ILE A 218 16.73 7.28 -13.38
CA ILE A 218 15.51 7.56 -14.13
C ILE A 218 14.74 6.25 -14.40
N ALA A 219 15.42 5.18 -14.82
CA ALA A 219 14.80 3.90 -15.11
C ALA A 219 14.10 3.29 -13.88
N VAL A 220 14.72 3.35 -12.70
CA VAL A 220 14.13 2.85 -11.45
C VAL A 220 12.88 3.66 -11.06
N VAL A 221 12.93 4.99 -11.19
CA VAL A 221 11.75 5.85 -10.90
C VAL A 221 10.61 5.59 -11.87
N VAL A 222 10.92 5.47 -13.18
CA VAL A 222 9.91 5.12 -14.19
C VAL A 222 9.30 3.75 -13.91
N LEU A 223 10.12 2.74 -13.57
CA LEU A 223 9.63 1.41 -13.21
C LEU A 223 8.72 1.46 -11.97
N ALA A 224 9.08 2.22 -10.94
CA ALA A 224 8.26 2.40 -9.75
C ALA A 224 6.90 3.03 -10.08
N LEU A 225 6.87 4.07 -10.91
CA LEU A 225 5.64 4.70 -11.38
C LEU A 225 4.76 3.73 -12.19
N LEU A 226 5.37 2.92 -13.06
CA LEU A 226 4.67 1.88 -13.82
C LEU A 226 4.07 0.82 -12.89
N MET A 227 4.78 0.40 -11.84
CA MET A 227 4.26 -0.52 -10.83
C MET A 227 3.07 0.09 -10.06
N MET A 228 3.13 1.36 -9.69
CA MET A 228 2.01 2.06 -9.04
C MET A 228 0.78 2.15 -9.96
N ALA A 229 1.00 2.47 -11.24
CA ALA A 229 -0.07 2.45 -12.25
C ALA A 229 -0.66 1.03 -12.42
N GLY A 230 0.18 0.00 -12.41
CA GLY A 230 -0.23 -1.40 -12.43
C GLY A 230 -1.09 -1.78 -11.23
N LEU A 231 -0.75 -1.31 -10.02
CA LEU A 231 -1.57 -1.50 -8.82
C LEU A 231 -2.94 -0.83 -8.95
N LEU A 232 -3.01 0.39 -9.49
CA LEU A 232 -4.28 1.08 -9.77
C LEU A 232 -5.15 0.27 -10.76
N VAL A 233 -4.55 -0.29 -11.80
CA VAL A 233 -5.26 -1.18 -12.74
C VAL A 233 -5.73 -2.45 -12.05
N ALA A 234 -4.88 -3.12 -11.28
CA ALA A 234 -5.23 -4.34 -10.54
C ALA A 234 -6.42 -4.11 -9.60
N MET A 235 -6.43 -2.96 -8.94
CA MET A 235 -7.50 -2.51 -8.07
C MET A 235 -8.83 -2.27 -8.77
N THR A 236 -8.83 -1.73 -9.99
CA THR A 236 -10.07 -1.65 -10.78
C THR A 236 -10.64 -3.04 -11.05
N ARG A 237 -9.78 -4.05 -11.26
CA ARG A 237 -10.20 -5.44 -11.45
C ARG A 237 -10.73 -6.04 -10.16
N TRP A 238 -10.03 -5.89 -9.04
CA TRP A 238 -10.49 -6.35 -7.73
C TRP A 238 -11.84 -5.76 -7.34
N TRP A 239 -12.03 -4.46 -7.60
CA TRP A 239 -13.32 -3.81 -7.34
C TRP A 239 -14.45 -4.36 -8.22
N ARG A 240 -14.17 -4.67 -9.48
CA ARG A 240 -15.16 -5.31 -10.37
C ARG A 240 -15.55 -6.70 -9.87
N ASP A 241 -14.57 -7.50 -9.45
CA ASP A 241 -14.81 -8.86 -8.95
C ASP A 241 -15.62 -8.85 -7.65
N LEU A 242 -15.30 -7.94 -6.73
CA LEU A 242 -16.06 -7.77 -5.49
C LEU A 242 -17.51 -7.37 -5.78
N ASN A 243 -17.73 -6.41 -6.67
CA ASN A 243 -19.09 -6.00 -7.04
C ASN A 243 -19.88 -7.11 -7.73
N ALA A 244 -19.24 -7.89 -8.60
CA ALA A 244 -19.90 -9.02 -9.28
C ALA A 244 -20.35 -10.08 -8.28
N SER A 245 -19.51 -10.38 -7.28
CA SER A 245 -19.86 -11.34 -6.21
C SER A 245 -21.00 -10.88 -5.32
N ASP A 246 -21.16 -9.57 -5.12
CA ASP A 246 -22.24 -8.99 -4.32
C ASP A 246 -23.60 -8.98 -5.05
N VAL A 247 -23.62 -8.93 -6.39
CA VAL A 247 -24.86 -9.04 -7.18
C VAL A 247 -25.43 -10.45 -7.06
N VAL A 248 -24.61 -11.48 -7.29
CA VAL A 248 -25.02 -12.89 -7.21
C VAL A 248 -25.52 -13.27 -5.81
N ALA A 249 -24.93 -12.69 -4.75
CA ALA A 249 -25.37 -12.94 -3.38
C ALA A 249 -26.71 -12.28 -3.01
N ASN A 250 -27.09 -11.19 -3.69
CA ASN A 250 -28.33 -10.46 -3.41
C ASN A 250 -29.58 -11.10 -4.03
N ASP A 251 -29.43 -11.97 -5.02
CA ASP A 251 -30.54 -12.76 -5.58
C ASP A 251 -30.97 -13.92 -4.65
N GLY A 252 -30.26 -14.11 -3.52
CA GLY A 252 -30.35 -15.30 -2.69
C GLY A 252 -31.00 -15.19 -1.30
N HIS A 253 -30.87 -14.09 -0.54
CA HIS A 253 -31.55 -13.85 0.77
C HIS A 253 -31.11 -12.48 1.35
N GLU A 254 -32.04 -11.80 2.05
CA GLU A 254 -32.03 -10.39 2.53
C GLU A 254 -30.93 -9.96 3.55
N GLY A 255 -29.77 -10.59 3.59
CA GLY A 255 -28.80 -10.43 4.70
C GLY A 255 -27.64 -9.42 4.54
N THR A 256 -27.50 -8.64 3.46
CA THR A 256 -26.19 -7.98 3.14
C THR A 256 -26.19 -6.46 2.94
N VAL A 257 -27.19 -5.73 3.43
CA VAL A 257 -27.28 -4.26 3.31
C VAL A 257 -26.06 -3.51 3.90
N TRP A 258 -25.38 -4.09 4.88
CA TRP A 258 -24.21 -3.47 5.55
C TRP A 258 -22.92 -3.47 4.71
N ARG A 259 -22.82 -4.32 3.68
CA ARG A 259 -21.63 -4.41 2.81
C ARG A 259 -21.48 -3.22 1.84
N ARG A 260 -22.58 -2.49 1.62
CA ARG A 260 -22.74 -1.55 0.50
C ARG A 260 -22.29 -0.10 0.78
N ARG A 261 -22.14 0.33 2.05
CA ARG A 261 -21.87 1.74 2.38
C ARG A 261 -20.39 2.15 2.57
N GLY A 262 -19.48 1.21 2.89
CA GLY A 262 -18.08 1.56 3.22
C GLY A 262 -16.98 0.75 2.54
N GLY A 263 -17.30 -0.38 1.90
CA GLY A 263 -16.28 -1.29 1.38
C GLY A 263 -15.37 -0.70 0.29
N TRP A 264 -15.89 0.25 -0.49
CA TRP A 264 -15.13 0.98 -1.51
C TRP A 264 -13.98 1.82 -0.92
N ILE A 265 -14.09 2.24 0.34
CA ILE A 265 -13.04 3.02 1.03
C ILE A 265 -11.85 2.10 1.34
N GLY A 266 -12.11 0.94 1.96
CA GLY A 266 -11.05 -0.02 2.26
C GLY A 266 -10.35 -0.52 1.01
N VAL A 267 -11.11 -0.83 -0.05
CA VAL A 267 -10.55 -1.19 -1.37
C VAL A 267 -9.73 -0.01 -1.90
N GLY A 268 -10.28 1.21 -1.87
CA GLY A 268 -9.62 2.46 -2.28
C GLY A 268 -8.27 2.73 -1.62
N LEU A 269 -8.16 2.38 -0.33
CA LEU A 269 -6.93 2.53 0.47
C LEU A 269 -5.87 1.47 0.15
N THR A 270 -6.26 0.29 -0.37
CA THR A 270 -5.31 -0.82 -0.57
C THR A 270 -4.12 -0.45 -1.42
N VAL A 271 -4.36 0.22 -2.55
CA VAL A 271 -3.32 0.53 -3.53
C VAL A 271 -2.36 1.60 -3.04
N PRO A 272 -2.81 2.76 -2.53
CA PRO A 272 -1.92 3.72 -1.89
C PRO A 272 -1.05 3.06 -0.83
N MET A 273 -1.61 2.23 0.04
CA MET A 273 -0.82 1.60 1.10
C MET A 273 0.18 0.57 0.55
N LEU A 274 -0.21 -0.31 -0.38
CA LEU A 274 0.70 -1.28 -1.01
C LEU A 274 1.81 -0.61 -1.81
N SER A 275 1.58 0.56 -2.39
CA SER A 275 2.63 1.29 -3.10
C SER A 275 3.77 1.79 -2.21
N GLY A 276 3.62 1.82 -0.89
CA GLY A 276 4.76 2.06 0.00
C GLY A 276 5.86 0.99 -0.15
N PHE A 277 5.51 -0.27 -0.45
CA PHE A 277 6.52 -1.29 -0.79
C PHE A 277 7.23 -0.99 -2.11
N VAL A 278 6.52 -0.43 -3.09
CA VAL A 278 7.10 -0.03 -4.37
C VAL A 278 8.13 1.08 -4.16
N ILE A 279 7.83 2.04 -3.28
CA ILE A 279 8.77 3.12 -2.92
C ILE A 279 10.00 2.56 -2.21
N TYR A 280 9.81 1.67 -1.24
CA TYR A 280 10.92 0.98 -0.58
C TYR A 280 11.81 0.24 -1.60
N LEU A 281 11.21 -0.55 -2.50
CA LEU A 281 11.96 -1.29 -3.53
C LEU A 281 12.71 -0.34 -4.47
N ALA A 282 12.13 0.80 -4.82
CA ALA A 282 12.80 1.83 -5.62
C ALA A 282 14.03 2.38 -4.90
N VAL A 283 13.91 2.73 -3.61
CA VAL A 283 15.06 3.20 -2.82
C VAL A 283 16.13 2.11 -2.70
N ALA A 284 15.75 0.88 -2.36
CA ALA A 284 16.70 -0.23 -2.25
C ALA A 284 17.42 -0.50 -3.57
N ALA A 285 16.70 -0.47 -4.71
CA ALA A 285 17.30 -0.63 -6.03
C ALA A 285 18.26 0.52 -6.38
N LEU A 286 17.91 1.77 -6.09
CA LEU A 286 18.79 2.91 -6.31
C LEU A 286 20.07 2.81 -5.48
N VAL A 287 19.94 2.48 -4.19
CA VAL A 287 21.09 2.33 -3.29
C VAL A 287 22.00 1.19 -3.74
N LEU A 288 21.45 0.08 -4.25
CA LEU A 288 22.24 -1.08 -4.72
C LEU A 288 22.88 -0.88 -6.09
N LEU A 289 22.21 -0.16 -7.01
CA LEU A 289 22.66 -0.03 -8.40
C LEU A 289 23.51 1.23 -8.63
N VAL A 290 23.34 2.25 -7.80
CA VAL A 290 23.97 3.56 -7.97
C VAL A 290 24.85 3.96 -6.78
N GLY A 291 24.53 3.48 -5.57
CA GLY A 291 25.28 3.75 -4.34
C GLY A 291 26.56 2.93 -4.22
#